data_AF-A0A2N0LSE9-F1
#
_entry.id   AF-A0A2N0LSE9-F1
#
_cell.length_a   1.000
_cell.length_b   1.000
_cell.length_c   1.000
_cell.angle_alpha   90.00
_cell.angle_beta   90.00
_cell.angle_gamma   90.00
#
_symmetry.space_group_name_H-M   'P 1'
#
loop_
_entity.id
_entity.type
_entity.pdbx_description
1 polymer ?
#
loop_
_entity_poly.entity_id
_entity_poly.type
_entity_poly.pdbx_seq_one_letter_code
_entity_poly.pdbx_strand_id
1 'polypeptide(L)'
;MDLSGQSRPIEPEAVGEVFGAVFGQREAPQYGMQELVSALGLSGGANRDDPNPVLELVRNRISAQDGPSTWADLHRYLAHEIGLTGPLATLFLLVFLQEHRPGLALELQTGHQVALFDGRPLASGRFTPDLIPALRWDLRISGWADQIVPIAESLTETGWNNALHDLRAVSPRLATADSEDAVRGQEQLLLEDLSALTQDVAQARGLGGILGWKSSQDGEDLEPQQALDRMSEVKGTNFSEIYRSVLDTYDDFRSWESDLVTLRELAGLARFSQDISGALEYLAGAVVPPESHPELSIDRQGLLASLSVGGLAEFRRRNWDVLMRDVAGFKGRFRDEYRSHHENIRNQLPVFLRDLESARLKLDALELLNTLAELGAPSGIELLDTIDELSPGLGPCLVARPDIMLDSSPWCESCRLSLDVHLSLDQLTRMMAAVDLALGAKNRQLSTMLVERILQGRRDERLDDLLKIVQASDLSALSNTISSELVGFIQGIIS
;
A
#
# COMPACT_ATOMS: atom_id res chain seq x y z
N MET A 1 -5.25 21.75 -42.80
CA MET A 1 -5.52 22.40 -41.50
C MET A 1 -6.71 23.31 -41.67
N ASP A 2 -7.88 22.90 -41.19
CA ASP A 2 -9.07 23.74 -41.17
C ASP A 2 -9.04 24.57 -39.88
N LEU A 3 -8.45 25.77 -39.95
CA LEU A 3 -8.36 26.72 -38.84
C LEU A 3 -9.62 27.60 -38.72
N SER A 4 -10.75 27.16 -39.29
CA SER A 4 -11.98 27.97 -39.43
C SER A 4 -12.69 28.32 -38.11
N GLY A 5 -12.22 27.79 -36.97
CA GLY A 5 -12.77 28.09 -35.64
C GLY A 5 -12.04 29.17 -34.83
N GLN A 6 -10.85 29.63 -35.22
CA GLN A 6 -10.06 30.58 -34.42
C GLN A 6 -9.87 31.91 -35.14
N SER A 7 -10.68 32.90 -34.78
CA SER A 7 -10.67 34.24 -35.39
C SER A 7 -9.52 35.15 -34.93
N ARG A 8 -8.44 34.61 -34.35
CA ARG A 8 -7.24 35.36 -33.94
C ARG A 8 -5.96 34.57 -34.21
N PRO A 9 -4.90 35.20 -34.75
CA PRO A 9 -3.59 34.57 -34.88
C PRO A 9 -3.04 34.21 -33.49
N ILE A 10 -2.35 33.07 -33.39
CA ILE A 10 -1.66 32.68 -32.15
C ILE A 10 -0.53 33.68 -31.90
N GLU A 11 -0.63 34.41 -30.79
CA GLU A 11 0.41 35.34 -30.36
C GLU A 11 1.71 34.58 -30.02
N PRO A 12 2.90 35.14 -30.29
CA PRO A 12 4.19 34.53 -29.96
C PRO A 12 4.33 34.02 -28.53
N GLU A 13 3.69 34.73 -27.59
CA GLU A 13 3.70 34.43 -26.16
C GLU A 13 2.83 33.20 -25.83
N ALA A 14 1.72 33.00 -26.56
CA ALA A 14 0.83 31.85 -26.39
C ALA A 14 1.47 30.53 -26.85
N VAL A 15 2.51 30.58 -27.69
CA VAL A 15 3.23 29.37 -28.14
C VAL A 15 3.98 28.69 -26.99
N GLY A 16 4.42 29.45 -25.98
CA GLY A 16 5.02 28.86 -24.78
C GLY A 16 4.02 28.06 -23.95
N GLU A 17 2.78 28.52 -23.87
CA GLU A 17 1.70 27.79 -23.20
C GLU A 17 1.29 26.54 -23.99
N VAL A 18 1.27 26.62 -25.34
CA VAL A 18 1.07 25.45 -26.22
C VAL A 18 2.21 24.44 -26.04
N PHE A 19 3.47 24.89 -26.00
CA PHE A 19 4.61 24.03 -25.71
C PHE A 19 4.44 23.30 -24.37
N GLY A 20 4.09 24.04 -23.32
CA GLY A 20 3.80 23.46 -22.01
C GLY A 20 2.66 22.44 -22.04
N ALA A 21 1.61 22.69 -22.81
CA ALA A 21 0.48 21.77 -22.98
C ALA A 21 0.85 20.50 -23.78
N VAL A 22 1.65 20.63 -24.85
CA VAL A 22 2.13 19.49 -25.67
C VAL A 22 2.99 18.54 -24.85
N PHE A 23 3.87 19.08 -23.99
CA PHE A 23 4.83 18.28 -23.21
C PHE A 23 4.43 18.09 -21.73
N GLY A 24 3.19 18.43 -21.36
CA GLY A 24 2.65 18.16 -20.02
C GLY A 24 3.36 18.89 -18.87
N GLN A 25 3.76 20.15 -19.06
CA GLN A 25 4.36 20.96 -17.99
C GLN A 25 3.29 21.41 -16.97
N ARG A 26 3.54 21.16 -15.68
CA ARG A 26 2.54 21.29 -14.58
C ARG A 26 1.93 22.69 -14.42
N GLU A 27 2.59 23.75 -14.88
CA GLU A 27 2.11 25.13 -14.76
C GLU A 27 1.36 25.65 -16.00
N ALA A 28 1.27 24.85 -17.08
CA ALA A 28 0.56 25.26 -18.29
C ALA A 28 -0.96 25.16 -18.10
N PRO A 29 -1.75 26.18 -18.49
CA PRO A 29 -3.21 26.12 -18.42
C PRO A 29 -3.75 24.99 -19.31
N GLN A 30 -4.20 23.89 -18.71
CA GLN A 30 -4.66 22.70 -19.43
C GLN A 30 -6.02 22.89 -20.10
N TYR A 31 -6.89 23.72 -19.50
CA TYR A 31 -8.24 23.97 -19.98
C TYR A 31 -8.23 25.02 -21.10
N GLY A 32 -8.61 24.63 -22.33
CA GLY A 32 -8.60 25.47 -23.53
C GLY A 32 -7.38 25.27 -24.46
N MET A 33 -6.21 24.94 -23.90
CA MET A 33 -5.02 24.66 -24.72
C MET A 33 -5.05 23.31 -25.43
N GLN A 34 -5.79 22.33 -24.90
CA GLN A 34 -5.95 21.03 -25.57
C GLN A 34 -6.69 21.14 -26.92
N GLU A 35 -7.62 22.10 -27.05
CA GLU A 35 -8.29 22.37 -28.33
C GLU A 35 -7.32 22.99 -29.34
N LEU A 36 -6.44 23.89 -28.90
CA LEU A 36 -5.37 24.48 -29.70
C LEU A 36 -4.33 23.45 -30.15
N VAL A 37 -3.87 22.60 -29.23
CA VAL A 37 -2.96 21.48 -29.53
C VAL A 37 -3.60 20.52 -30.55
N SER A 38 -4.90 20.24 -30.41
CA SER A 38 -5.65 19.41 -31.37
C SER A 38 -5.81 20.08 -32.73
N ALA A 39 -6.12 21.37 -32.76
CA ALA A 39 -6.22 22.14 -34.00
C ALA A 39 -4.88 22.23 -34.76
N LEU A 40 -3.77 22.22 -34.03
CA LEU A 40 -2.41 22.17 -34.59
C LEU A 40 -1.99 20.75 -35.01
N GLY A 41 -2.82 19.73 -34.75
CA GLY A 41 -2.50 18.32 -35.03
C GLY A 41 -1.36 17.80 -34.15
N LEU A 42 -1.23 18.31 -32.93
CA LEU A 42 -0.17 17.98 -31.97
C LEU A 42 -0.67 17.12 -30.79
N SER A 43 -1.95 16.72 -30.79
CA SER A 43 -2.56 15.92 -29.72
C SER A 43 -2.16 14.45 -29.82
N GLY A 44 -1.44 13.95 -28.81
CA GLY A 44 -0.97 12.56 -28.72
C GLY A 44 -2.04 11.49 -28.43
N GLY A 45 -3.27 11.63 -28.94
CA GLY A 45 -4.40 10.73 -28.61
C GLY A 45 -4.91 9.88 -29.77
N ALA A 46 -4.70 8.56 -29.67
CA ALA A 46 -5.50 7.45 -30.23
C ALA A 46 -5.88 7.36 -31.73
N ASN A 47 -5.47 8.30 -32.61
CA ASN A 47 -5.65 8.15 -34.05
C ASN A 47 -4.33 8.42 -34.78
N ARG A 48 -3.40 7.47 -34.69
CA ARG A 48 -2.02 7.55 -35.22
C ARG A 48 -1.94 7.33 -36.74
N ASP A 49 -3.08 7.34 -37.43
CA ASP A 49 -3.20 6.99 -38.85
C ASP A 49 -3.07 8.19 -39.80
N ASP A 50 -3.02 9.43 -39.29
CA ASP A 50 -2.84 10.63 -40.13
C ASP A 50 -1.63 11.45 -39.67
N PRO A 51 -0.48 11.41 -40.38
CA PRO A 51 0.72 12.13 -39.99
C PRO A 51 0.52 13.65 -40.12
N ASN A 52 1.05 14.42 -39.17
CA ASN A 52 0.93 15.88 -39.20
C ASN A 52 1.62 16.43 -40.48
N PRO A 53 0.91 17.17 -41.34
CA PRO A 53 1.44 17.60 -42.63
C PRO A 53 2.66 18.51 -42.49
N VAL A 54 2.79 19.27 -41.40
CA VAL A 54 3.97 20.11 -41.14
C VAL A 54 5.18 19.24 -40.80
N LEU A 55 5.00 18.18 -40.01
CA LEU A 55 6.07 17.26 -39.66
C LEU A 55 6.55 16.44 -40.87
N GLU A 56 5.64 16.08 -41.78
CA GLU A 56 5.99 15.47 -43.07
C GLU A 56 6.80 16.42 -43.97
N LEU A 57 6.50 17.73 -43.95
CA LEU A 57 7.31 18.71 -44.67
C LEU A 57 8.73 18.81 -44.11
N VAL A 58 8.88 18.78 -42.78
CA VAL A 58 10.20 18.72 -42.12
C VAL A 58 10.94 17.44 -42.50
N ARG A 59 10.27 16.28 -42.42
CA ARG A 59 10.83 14.97 -42.81
C ARG A 59 11.34 14.98 -44.25
N ASN A 60 10.48 15.37 -45.19
CA ASN A 60 10.82 15.43 -46.61
C ASN A 60 11.99 16.39 -46.88
N ARG A 61 12.07 17.50 -46.15
CA ARG A 61 13.15 18.49 -46.28
C ARG A 61 14.49 17.96 -45.79
N ILE A 62 14.50 17.25 -44.66
CA ILE A 62 15.71 16.60 -44.12
C ILE A 62 16.15 15.46 -45.05
N SER A 63 15.22 14.60 -45.50
CA SER A 63 15.54 13.49 -46.42
C SER A 63 16.00 13.94 -47.80
N ALA A 64 15.68 15.16 -48.24
CA ALA A 64 16.11 15.71 -49.51
C ALA A 64 17.52 16.35 -49.47
N GLN A 65 18.13 16.47 -48.28
CA GLN A 65 19.47 17.03 -48.10
C GLN A 65 20.51 15.93 -47.89
N ASP A 66 21.59 15.97 -48.67
CA ASP A 66 22.78 15.14 -48.42
C ASP A 66 23.65 15.81 -47.34
N GLY A 67 23.39 15.51 -46.05
CA GLY A 67 24.19 16.00 -44.91
C GLY A 67 23.37 16.46 -43.70
N PRO A 68 24.02 16.93 -42.61
CA PRO A 68 23.33 17.45 -41.44
C PRO A 68 22.52 18.71 -41.80
N SER A 69 21.25 18.74 -41.40
CA SER A 69 20.36 19.87 -41.67
C SER A 69 20.60 20.99 -40.68
N THR A 70 20.86 22.20 -41.17
CA THR A 70 20.99 23.37 -40.29
C THR A 70 19.62 23.76 -39.74
N TRP A 71 19.57 24.09 -38.45
CA TRP A 71 18.34 24.56 -37.81
C TRP A 71 17.82 25.83 -38.49
N ALA A 72 18.72 26.75 -38.82
CA ALA A 72 18.37 28.02 -39.45
C ALA A 72 17.68 27.84 -40.81
N ASP A 73 18.07 26.84 -41.61
CA ASP A 73 17.45 26.60 -42.91
C ASP A 73 16.06 25.96 -42.78
N LEU A 74 15.89 25.00 -41.86
CA LEU A 74 14.60 24.39 -41.58
C LEU A 74 13.63 25.40 -40.95
N HIS A 75 14.12 26.21 -40.03
CA HIS A 75 13.34 27.28 -39.40
C HIS A 75 12.92 28.34 -40.42
N ARG A 76 13.83 28.77 -41.31
CA ARG A 76 13.52 29.72 -42.39
C ARG A 76 12.49 29.14 -43.37
N TYR A 77 12.64 27.86 -43.75
CA TYR A 77 11.68 27.18 -44.60
C TYR A 77 10.28 27.19 -44.00
N LEU A 78 10.15 26.78 -42.73
CA LEU A 78 8.87 26.78 -42.03
C LEU A 78 8.28 28.19 -41.84
N ALA A 79 9.13 29.17 -41.50
CA ALA A 79 8.67 30.53 -41.19
C ALA A 79 8.32 31.36 -42.44
N HIS A 80 9.11 31.24 -43.50
CA HIS A 80 9.01 32.11 -44.68
C HIS A 80 8.40 31.42 -45.91
N GLU A 81 8.63 30.12 -46.11
CA GLU A 81 8.10 29.41 -47.28
C GLU A 81 6.75 28.75 -46.96
N ILE A 82 6.61 28.15 -45.79
CA ILE A 82 5.35 27.55 -45.32
C ILE A 82 4.43 28.58 -44.64
N GLY A 83 5.00 29.67 -44.11
CA GLY A 83 4.26 30.80 -43.54
C GLY A 83 3.88 30.63 -42.06
N LEU A 84 4.58 29.79 -41.30
CA LEU A 84 4.43 29.71 -39.85
C LEU A 84 5.04 30.95 -39.17
N THR A 85 4.57 31.29 -37.98
CA THR A 85 5.29 32.27 -37.15
C THR A 85 6.61 31.66 -36.69
N GLY A 86 7.65 32.47 -36.51
CA GLY A 86 8.94 31.99 -36.00
C GLY A 86 8.85 31.11 -34.74
N PRO A 87 8.04 31.49 -33.73
CA PRO A 87 7.80 30.65 -32.56
C PRO A 87 7.14 29.31 -32.88
N LEU A 88 6.15 29.28 -33.78
CA LEU A 88 5.51 28.02 -34.22
C LEU A 88 6.49 27.13 -34.99
N ALA A 89 7.33 27.70 -35.85
CA ALA A 89 8.39 26.96 -36.54
C ALA A 89 9.34 26.29 -35.53
N THR A 90 9.74 27.00 -34.47
CA THR A 90 10.53 26.42 -33.36
C THR A 90 9.78 25.29 -32.66
N LEU A 91 8.50 25.47 -32.34
CA LEU A 91 7.68 24.42 -31.70
C LEU A 91 7.60 23.16 -32.57
N PHE A 92 7.27 23.29 -33.86
CA PHE A 92 7.17 22.15 -34.77
C PHE A 92 8.49 21.41 -34.96
N LEU A 93 9.63 22.12 -34.96
CA LEU A 93 10.94 21.46 -35.01
C LEU A 93 11.28 20.72 -33.72
N LEU A 94 10.91 21.26 -32.54
CA LEU A 94 11.06 20.54 -31.28
C LEU A 94 10.15 19.31 -31.22
N VAL A 95 8.89 19.42 -31.65
CA VAL A 95 7.99 18.26 -31.78
C VAL A 95 8.54 17.24 -32.78
N PHE A 96 9.13 17.68 -33.89
CA PHE A 96 9.74 16.78 -34.85
C PHE A 96 10.88 15.96 -34.23
N LEU A 97 11.77 16.61 -33.47
CA LEU A 97 12.84 15.95 -32.72
C LEU A 97 12.28 14.94 -31.71
N GLN A 98 11.18 15.30 -31.03
CA GLN A 98 10.45 14.43 -30.12
C GLN A 98 9.88 13.19 -30.80
N GLU A 99 9.29 13.31 -31.99
CA GLU A 99 8.64 12.17 -32.66
C GLU A 99 9.64 11.17 -33.27
N HIS A 100 10.88 11.60 -33.51
CA HIS A 100 11.92 10.79 -34.14
C HIS A 100 12.95 10.26 -33.13
N ARG A 101 12.53 9.94 -31.90
CA ARG A 101 13.43 9.34 -30.89
C ARG A 101 13.84 7.92 -31.28
N PRO A 102 15.05 7.48 -30.88
CA PRO A 102 16.18 8.25 -30.32
C PRO A 102 17.13 8.76 -31.43
N GLY A 103 16.63 9.02 -32.65
CA GLY A 103 17.48 9.14 -33.84
C GLY A 103 18.16 10.49 -34.07
N LEU A 104 17.67 11.60 -33.49
CA LEU A 104 18.13 12.97 -33.79
C LEU A 104 18.40 13.76 -32.52
N ALA A 105 19.37 14.67 -32.58
CA ALA A 105 19.66 15.66 -31.55
C ALA A 105 19.95 17.04 -32.18
N LEU A 106 19.90 18.08 -31.37
CA LEU A 106 20.22 19.44 -31.75
C LEU A 106 21.55 19.88 -31.14
N GLU A 107 22.50 20.33 -31.95
CA GLU A 107 23.70 21.02 -31.47
C GLU A 107 23.39 22.49 -31.19
N LEU A 108 23.94 23.00 -30.09
CA LEU A 108 23.77 24.37 -29.64
C LEU A 108 25.08 25.15 -29.82
N GLN A 109 24.94 26.43 -30.11
CA GLN A 109 26.06 27.36 -30.16
C GLN A 109 26.74 27.49 -28.80
N THR A 110 28.05 27.74 -28.82
CA THR A 110 28.83 28.00 -27.61
C THR A 110 28.28 29.20 -26.85
N GLY A 111 28.01 29.04 -25.54
CA GLY A 111 27.47 30.11 -24.69
C GLY A 111 25.95 30.29 -24.77
N HIS A 112 25.21 29.29 -25.25
CA HIS A 112 23.75 29.25 -25.16
C HIS A 112 23.25 29.50 -23.73
N GLN A 113 22.05 30.09 -23.61
CA GLN A 113 21.40 30.33 -22.31
C GLN A 113 20.12 29.49 -22.16
N VAL A 114 20.06 28.35 -22.85
CA VAL A 114 18.99 27.36 -22.69
C VAL A 114 18.93 26.95 -21.21
N ALA A 115 17.72 27.01 -20.66
CA ALA A 115 17.44 26.64 -19.28
C ALA A 115 16.34 25.59 -19.24
N LEU A 116 16.39 24.73 -18.23
CA LEU A 116 15.31 23.85 -17.86
C LEU A 116 14.16 24.65 -17.25
N PHE A 117 12.99 24.01 -17.18
CA PHE A 117 11.76 24.56 -16.61
C PHE A 117 11.96 25.06 -15.16
N ASP A 118 12.80 24.38 -14.39
CA ASP A 118 13.14 24.76 -13.01
C ASP A 118 14.19 25.90 -12.89
N GLY A 119 14.64 26.44 -14.03
CA GLY A 119 15.59 27.54 -14.11
C GLY A 119 17.08 27.13 -14.11
N ARG A 120 17.41 25.84 -13.97
CA ARG A 120 18.80 25.36 -14.11
C ARG A 120 19.29 25.55 -15.56
N PRO A 121 20.53 26.02 -15.79
CA PRO A 121 21.09 26.08 -17.14
C PRO A 121 21.35 24.67 -17.67
N LEU A 122 21.12 24.46 -18.97
CA LEU A 122 21.52 23.22 -19.64
C LEU A 122 23.05 23.12 -19.64
N ALA A 123 23.57 21.96 -19.20
CA ALA A 123 25.00 21.76 -19.00
C ALA A 123 25.73 21.24 -20.25
N SER A 124 24.97 20.70 -21.21
CA SER A 124 25.48 20.13 -22.46
C SER A 124 25.35 21.12 -23.61
N GLY A 125 26.34 21.12 -24.51
CA GLY A 125 26.26 21.85 -25.79
C GLY A 125 25.40 21.16 -26.85
N ARG A 126 24.76 20.04 -26.48
CA ARG A 126 23.88 19.23 -27.32
C ARG A 126 22.60 18.93 -26.55
N PHE A 127 21.50 18.95 -27.27
CA PHE A 127 20.15 18.77 -26.77
C PHE A 127 19.52 17.54 -27.42
N THR A 128 19.16 16.56 -26.61
CA THR A 128 18.50 15.32 -27.02
C THR A 128 16.99 15.37 -26.80
N PRO A 129 16.20 14.54 -27.51
CA PRO A 129 14.74 14.64 -27.47
C PRO A 129 14.11 14.36 -26.09
N ASP A 130 14.76 13.61 -25.21
CA ASP A 130 14.34 13.34 -23.84
C ASP A 130 14.36 14.60 -22.95
N LEU A 131 15.16 15.62 -23.30
CA LEU A 131 15.24 16.90 -22.59
C LEU A 131 14.19 17.91 -23.02
N ILE A 132 13.52 17.72 -24.17
CA ILE A 132 12.49 18.64 -24.70
C ILE A 132 11.41 18.93 -23.65
N PRO A 133 10.81 17.92 -23.00
CA PRO A 133 9.75 18.18 -22.03
C PRO A 133 10.21 18.96 -20.79
N ALA A 134 11.52 18.92 -20.49
CA ALA A 134 12.15 19.60 -19.37
C ALA A 134 12.59 21.04 -19.70
N LEU A 135 12.55 21.49 -20.95
CA LEU A 135 12.99 22.84 -21.31
C LEU A 135 12.03 23.93 -20.82
N ARG A 136 12.60 25.08 -20.45
CA ARG A 136 11.85 26.32 -20.37
C ARG A 136 11.72 26.91 -21.76
N TRP A 137 10.49 27.21 -22.18
CA TRP A 137 10.25 27.91 -23.44
C TRP A 137 10.96 29.28 -23.46
N ASP A 138 11.75 29.52 -24.50
CA ASP A 138 12.40 30.81 -24.76
C ASP A 138 12.43 31.05 -26.27
N LEU A 139 11.96 32.22 -26.71
CA LEU A 139 11.92 32.60 -28.12
C LEU A 139 13.33 32.62 -28.75
N ARG A 140 14.37 32.73 -27.93
CA ARG A 140 15.77 32.74 -28.36
C ARG A 140 16.35 31.34 -28.60
N ILE A 141 15.63 30.26 -28.31
CA ILE A 141 16.08 28.88 -28.59
C ILE A 141 16.52 28.75 -30.04
N SER A 142 15.74 29.30 -30.98
CA SER A 142 16.08 29.27 -32.40
C SER A 142 17.37 30.01 -32.76
N GLY A 143 17.79 30.98 -31.95
CA GLY A 143 19.04 31.72 -32.16
C GLY A 143 20.26 30.98 -31.63
N TRP A 144 20.09 30.06 -30.68
CA TRP A 144 21.16 29.22 -30.13
C TRP A 144 21.28 27.87 -30.82
N ALA A 145 20.24 27.45 -31.55
CA ALA A 145 20.21 26.21 -32.30
C ALA A 145 21.11 26.28 -33.54
N ASP A 146 21.98 25.29 -33.73
CA ASP A 146 22.92 25.22 -34.85
C ASP A 146 22.50 24.16 -35.89
N GLN A 147 22.66 22.88 -35.56
CA GLN A 147 22.42 21.77 -36.51
C GLN A 147 21.63 20.64 -35.88
N ILE A 148 20.72 20.05 -36.68
CA ILE A 148 20.09 18.78 -36.33
C ILE A 148 20.99 17.65 -36.86
N VAL A 149 21.50 16.87 -35.93
CA VAL A 149 22.46 15.80 -36.19
C VAL A 149 21.88 14.45 -35.75
N PRO A 150 22.16 13.35 -36.47
CA PRO A 150 21.81 12.03 -35.98
C PRO A 150 22.53 11.74 -34.65
N ILE A 151 21.83 11.04 -33.76
CA ILE A 151 22.48 10.42 -32.59
C ILE A 151 23.24 9.22 -33.15
N ALA A 152 24.58 9.31 -33.15
CA ALA A 152 25.44 8.33 -33.80
C ALA A 152 25.17 6.93 -33.24
N GLU A 153 25.04 5.93 -34.15
CA GLU A 153 24.94 4.51 -33.76
C GLU A 153 26.23 4.01 -33.08
N SER A 154 27.36 4.72 -33.27
CA SER A 154 28.67 4.42 -32.71
C SER A 154 29.08 5.44 -31.63
N LEU A 155 29.27 4.93 -30.40
CA LEU A 155 29.50 5.67 -29.15
C LEU A 155 30.89 6.32 -28.99
N THR A 156 31.77 6.18 -29.98
CA THR A 156 33.09 6.85 -30.01
C THR A 156 33.00 8.35 -30.33
N GLU A 157 31.84 8.84 -30.77
CA GLU A 157 31.62 10.24 -31.17
C GLU A 157 30.78 11.06 -30.17
N THR A 158 30.13 10.41 -29.19
CA THR A 158 29.45 11.11 -28.09
C THR A 158 30.50 11.65 -27.11
N GLY A 159 30.85 12.92 -27.27
CA GLY A 159 31.75 13.60 -26.33
C GLY A 159 31.16 13.64 -24.91
N TRP A 160 32.01 13.47 -23.90
CA TRP A 160 31.65 13.50 -22.47
C TRP A 160 30.73 14.68 -22.10
N ASN A 161 31.06 15.88 -22.57
CA ASN A 161 30.31 17.11 -22.28
C ASN A 161 28.86 17.07 -22.83
N ASN A 162 28.58 16.21 -23.81
CA ASN A 162 27.23 16.05 -24.37
C ASN A 162 26.34 15.17 -23.48
N ALA A 163 26.91 14.12 -22.88
CA ALA A 163 26.19 13.24 -21.95
C ALA A 163 26.12 13.81 -20.51
N LEU A 164 26.87 14.88 -20.24
CA LEU A 164 27.10 15.39 -18.90
C LEU A 164 25.82 15.79 -18.15
N HIS A 165 24.77 16.24 -18.85
CA HIS A 165 23.53 16.65 -18.20
C HIS A 165 22.83 15.47 -17.52
N ASP A 166 22.61 14.38 -18.25
CA ASP A 166 21.98 13.15 -17.76
C ASP A 166 22.83 12.45 -16.71
N LEU A 167 24.15 12.41 -16.94
CA LEU A 167 25.09 11.80 -16.01
C LEU A 167 25.19 12.58 -14.68
N ARG A 168 25.01 13.91 -14.72
CA ARG A 168 24.96 14.75 -13.51
C ARG A 168 23.75 14.48 -12.64
N ALA A 169 22.66 13.95 -13.20
CA ALA A 169 21.53 13.53 -12.41
C ALA A 169 21.92 12.39 -11.46
N VAL A 170 22.75 11.43 -11.92
CA VAL A 170 23.33 10.37 -11.09
C VAL A 170 24.38 10.93 -10.14
N SER A 171 25.37 11.63 -10.70
CA SER A 171 26.51 12.16 -9.97
C SER A 171 26.61 13.69 -10.12
N PRO A 172 26.08 14.45 -9.16
CA PRO A 172 26.10 15.92 -9.19
C PRO A 172 27.52 16.53 -9.20
N ARG A 173 28.54 15.72 -8.89
CA ARG A 173 29.94 16.15 -8.78
C ARG A 173 30.68 16.15 -10.12
N LEU A 174 30.08 15.62 -11.17
CA LEU A 174 30.69 15.54 -12.49
C LEU A 174 30.93 16.93 -13.10
N ALA A 175 32.09 17.10 -13.72
CA ALA A 175 32.51 18.35 -14.35
C ALA A 175 32.71 18.16 -15.86
N THR A 176 32.77 19.27 -16.60
CA THR A 176 33.20 19.26 -18.00
C THR A 176 34.65 18.79 -18.09
N ALA A 177 34.98 18.08 -19.17
CA ALA A 177 36.32 17.56 -19.40
C ALA A 177 36.73 17.76 -20.86
N ASP A 178 37.92 18.33 -21.07
CA ASP A 178 38.42 18.74 -22.38
C ASP A 178 39.60 17.88 -22.87
N SER A 179 40.03 16.89 -22.09
CA SER A 179 41.10 15.95 -22.44
C SER A 179 40.70 14.51 -22.09
N GLU A 180 41.25 13.53 -22.81
CA GLU A 180 40.97 12.10 -22.57
C GLU A 180 41.33 11.65 -21.15
N ASP A 181 42.39 12.21 -20.56
CA ASP A 181 42.77 11.92 -19.17
C ASP A 181 41.75 12.49 -18.17
N ALA A 182 41.24 13.70 -18.42
CA ALA A 182 40.20 14.30 -17.60
C ALA A 182 38.88 13.54 -17.72
N VAL A 183 38.52 13.10 -18.94
CA VAL A 183 37.33 12.26 -19.19
C VAL A 183 37.45 10.94 -18.44
N ARG A 184 38.59 10.24 -18.52
CA ARG A 184 38.82 9.00 -17.75
C ARG A 184 38.69 9.20 -16.24
N GLY A 185 39.18 10.32 -15.71
CA GLY A 185 39.03 10.65 -14.31
C GLY A 185 37.57 10.89 -13.89
N GLN A 186 36.77 11.56 -14.72
CA GLN A 186 35.35 11.76 -14.47
C GLN A 186 34.52 10.48 -14.66
N GLU A 187 34.88 9.64 -15.63
CA GLU A 187 34.26 8.34 -15.87
C GLU A 187 34.45 7.42 -14.66
N GLN A 188 35.63 7.40 -14.06
CA GLN A 188 35.85 6.61 -12.85
C GLN A 188 34.92 7.04 -11.71
N LEU A 189 34.74 8.35 -11.50
CA LEU A 189 33.79 8.87 -10.50
C LEU A 189 32.35 8.46 -10.81
N LEU A 190 31.95 8.52 -12.09
CA LEU A 190 30.63 8.06 -12.52
C LEU A 190 30.42 6.57 -12.24
N LEU A 191 31.41 5.72 -12.52
CA LEU A 191 31.32 4.28 -12.27
C LEU A 191 31.24 3.95 -10.77
N GLU A 192 31.97 4.70 -9.94
CA GLU A 192 31.88 4.60 -8.48
C GLU A 192 30.46 4.98 -7.98
N ASP A 193 29.91 6.09 -8.46
CA ASP A 193 28.57 6.55 -8.07
C ASP A 193 27.46 5.65 -8.63
N LEU A 194 27.61 5.07 -9.83
CA LEU A 194 26.66 4.10 -10.39
C LEU A 194 26.65 2.78 -9.59
N SER A 195 27.82 2.35 -9.10
CA SER A 195 27.91 1.19 -8.21
C SER A 195 27.17 1.45 -6.89
N ALA A 196 27.33 2.65 -6.31
CA ALA A 196 26.58 3.07 -5.13
C ALA A 196 25.07 3.12 -5.42
N LEU A 197 24.66 3.67 -6.57
CA LEU A 197 23.27 3.68 -7.01
C LEU A 197 22.67 2.26 -7.11
N THR A 198 23.43 1.32 -7.65
CA THR A 198 23.00 -0.09 -7.76
C THR A 198 22.79 -0.71 -6.38
N GLN A 199 23.65 -0.39 -5.42
CA GLN A 199 23.49 -0.81 -4.03
C GLN A 199 22.25 -0.19 -3.39
N ASP A 200 22.00 1.10 -3.64
CA ASP A 200 20.81 1.81 -3.17
C ASP A 200 19.53 1.18 -3.75
N VAL A 201 19.52 0.78 -5.03
CA VAL A 201 18.39 0.09 -5.66
C VAL A 201 18.12 -1.24 -4.97
N ALA A 202 19.18 -2.01 -4.65
CA ALA A 202 19.04 -3.27 -3.93
C ALA A 202 18.47 -3.06 -2.51
N GLN A 203 18.92 -2.02 -1.80
CA GLN A 203 18.41 -1.67 -0.47
C GLN A 203 16.94 -1.24 -0.51
N ALA A 204 16.57 -0.38 -1.46
CA ALA A 204 15.19 0.07 -1.65
C ALA A 204 14.24 -1.10 -1.99
N ARG A 205 14.67 -2.04 -2.84
CA ARG A 205 13.93 -3.29 -3.11
C ARG A 205 13.78 -4.16 -1.86
N GLY A 206 14.81 -4.23 -1.02
CA GLY A 206 14.75 -4.93 0.26
C GLY A 206 13.69 -4.33 1.19
N LEU A 207 13.68 -3.00 1.32
CA LEU A 207 12.64 -2.28 2.07
C LEU A 207 11.24 -2.54 1.50
N GLY A 208 11.12 -2.56 0.17
CA GLY A 208 9.87 -2.90 -0.49
C GLY A 208 9.33 -4.29 -0.19
N GLY A 209 10.23 -5.27 -0.07
CA GLY A 209 9.87 -6.61 0.40
C GLY A 209 9.27 -6.61 1.80
N ILE A 210 9.82 -5.79 2.72
CA ILE A 210 9.33 -5.64 4.09
C ILE A 210 7.94 -4.98 4.11
N LEU A 211 7.74 -3.95 3.29
CA LEU A 211 6.48 -3.21 3.20
C LEU A 211 5.37 -4.01 2.48
N GLY A 212 5.66 -5.20 1.96
CA GLY A 212 4.65 -6.02 1.30
C GLY A 212 4.22 -5.48 -0.07
N TRP A 213 5.09 -4.75 -0.77
CA TRP A 213 4.85 -4.16 -2.10
C TRP A 213 4.26 -5.12 -3.14
N LYS A 214 4.43 -6.43 -2.96
CA LYS A 214 3.91 -7.47 -3.86
C LYS A 214 2.39 -7.73 -3.74
N SER A 215 1.71 -7.21 -2.71
CA SER A 215 0.28 -7.53 -2.45
C SER A 215 -0.71 -6.41 -2.78
N SER A 216 -0.25 -5.20 -3.09
CA SER A 216 -1.14 -4.08 -3.41
C SER A 216 -1.68 -4.22 -4.84
N GLN A 217 -2.93 -4.66 -4.98
CA GLN A 217 -3.65 -4.67 -6.26
C GLN A 217 -4.14 -3.27 -6.68
N ASP A 218 -4.00 -2.28 -5.80
CA ASP A 218 -4.38 -0.90 -6.06
C ASP A 218 -3.20 -0.13 -6.68
N GLY A 219 -3.44 0.45 -7.86
CA GLY A 219 -2.40 0.94 -8.78
C GLY A 219 -1.51 2.10 -8.30
N GLU A 220 -1.74 2.67 -7.11
CA GLU A 220 -0.90 3.76 -6.55
C GLU A 220 0.43 3.26 -5.96
N ASP A 221 0.52 2.01 -5.52
CA ASP A 221 1.74 1.42 -4.92
C ASP A 221 2.74 0.86 -5.95
N LEU A 222 2.41 0.91 -7.25
CA LEU A 222 3.23 0.36 -8.34
C LEU A 222 4.28 1.34 -8.85
N GLU A 223 4.08 2.66 -8.70
CA GLU A 223 5.00 3.69 -9.21
C GLU A 223 6.44 3.56 -8.66
N PRO A 224 6.67 3.42 -7.34
CA PRO A 224 8.02 3.25 -6.81
C PRO A 224 8.69 1.93 -7.26
N GLN A 225 7.90 0.87 -7.45
CA GLN A 225 8.41 -0.42 -7.93
C GLN A 225 8.87 -0.32 -9.38
N GLN A 226 8.02 0.26 -10.24
CA GLN A 226 8.33 0.47 -11.65
C GLN A 226 9.55 1.38 -11.81
N ALA A 227 9.68 2.42 -10.97
CA ALA A 227 10.86 3.26 -10.92
C ALA A 227 12.13 2.44 -10.60
N LEU A 228 12.10 1.59 -9.56
CA LEU A 228 13.24 0.72 -9.22
C LEU A 228 13.56 -0.31 -10.31
N ASP A 229 12.55 -0.79 -11.02
CA ASP A 229 12.72 -1.71 -12.14
C ASP A 229 13.44 -1.03 -13.31
N ARG A 230 12.95 0.13 -13.76
CA ARG A 230 13.61 0.97 -14.76
C ARG A 230 15.05 1.31 -14.36
N MET A 231 15.26 1.80 -13.14
CA MET A 231 16.60 2.13 -12.64
C MET A 231 17.57 0.94 -12.64
N SER A 232 17.06 -0.28 -12.44
CA SER A 232 17.89 -1.49 -12.47
C SER A 232 18.31 -1.95 -13.87
N GLU A 233 17.66 -1.42 -14.91
CA GLU A 233 18.03 -1.66 -16.31
C GLU A 233 19.23 -0.80 -16.72
N VAL A 234 19.42 0.37 -16.08
CA VAL A 234 20.53 1.29 -16.34
C VAL A 234 21.88 0.66 -15.97
N LYS A 235 22.68 0.29 -16.98
CA LYS A 235 23.98 -0.38 -16.82
C LYS A 235 25.00 0.10 -17.85
N GLY A 236 26.28 -0.05 -17.53
CA GLY A 236 27.38 0.18 -18.47
C GLY A 236 28.75 0.07 -17.83
N THR A 237 29.78 -0.10 -18.65
CA THR A 237 31.19 -0.19 -18.24
C THR A 237 31.99 1.09 -18.51
N ASN A 238 31.40 2.03 -19.25
CA ASN A 238 31.94 3.34 -19.58
C ASN A 238 30.80 4.36 -19.65
N PHE A 239 31.13 5.66 -19.69
CA PHE A 239 30.12 6.73 -19.65
C PHE A 239 29.13 6.64 -20.83
N SER A 240 29.61 6.24 -22.01
CA SER A 240 28.79 6.18 -23.23
C SER A 240 27.73 5.08 -23.16
N GLU A 241 28.09 3.89 -22.65
CA GLU A 241 27.15 2.79 -22.42
C GLU A 241 26.09 3.16 -21.37
N ILE A 242 26.50 3.83 -20.29
CA ILE A 242 25.58 4.28 -19.23
C ILE A 242 24.59 5.29 -19.81
N TYR A 243 25.10 6.29 -20.54
CA TYR A 243 24.26 7.32 -21.16
C TYR A 243 23.26 6.70 -22.13
N ARG A 244 23.70 5.77 -22.97
CA ARG A 244 22.80 5.03 -23.87
C ARG A 244 21.73 4.27 -23.08
N SER A 245 22.12 3.58 -22.02
CA SER A 245 21.18 2.82 -21.21
C SER A 245 20.12 3.73 -20.56
N VAL A 246 20.46 4.97 -20.20
CA VAL A 246 19.47 5.96 -19.71
C VAL A 246 18.50 6.32 -20.83
N LEU A 247 18.99 6.64 -22.04
CA LEU A 247 18.14 6.99 -23.18
C LEU A 247 17.25 5.84 -23.67
N ASP A 248 17.73 4.59 -23.57
CA ASP A 248 16.97 3.41 -23.95
C ASP A 248 15.86 3.09 -22.92
N THR A 249 16.03 3.49 -21.65
CA THR A 249 15.06 3.25 -20.56
C THR A 249 14.10 4.42 -20.33
N TYR A 250 14.52 5.67 -20.56
CA TYR A 250 13.76 6.87 -20.23
C TYR A 250 13.47 7.73 -21.46
N ASP A 251 12.18 7.85 -21.79
CA ASP A 251 11.70 8.75 -22.83
C ASP A 251 11.63 10.23 -22.38
N ASP A 252 11.65 10.51 -21.08
CA ASP A 252 11.55 11.85 -20.51
C ASP A 252 12.56 11.99 -19.36
N PHE A 253 13.47 12.95 -19.49
CA PHE A 253 14.48 13.25 -18.47
C PHE A 253 13.85 13.56 -17.10
N ARG A 254 12.64 14.14 -17.06
CA ARG A 254 11.95 14.43 -15.79
C ARG A 254 11.58 13.15 -15.06
N SER A 255 11.25 12.08 -15.78
CA SER A 255 10.97 10.76 -15.20
C SER A 255 12.25 10.16 -14.61
N TRP A 256 13.39 10.32 -15.29
CA TRP A 256 14.69 9.91 -14.77
C TRP A 256 15.05 10.64 -13.47
N GLU A 257 14.91 11.97 -13.43
CA GLU A 257 15.16 12.73 -12.20
C GLU A 257 14.18 12.36 -11.08
N SER A 258 12.91 12.14 -11.40
CA SER A 258 11.88 11.73 -10.44
C SER A 258 12.19 10.36 -9.82
N ASP A 259 12.59 9.40 -10.65
CA ASP A 259 12.96 8.05 -10.22
C ASP A 259 14.21 8.09 -9.31
N LEU A 260 15.22 8.88 -9.67
CA LEU A 260 16.41 9.09 -8.83
C LEU A 260 16.09 9.72 -7.47
N VAL A 261 15.16 10.68 -7.42
CA VAL A 261 14.70 11.26 -6.15
C VAL A 261 14.01 10.19 -5.30
N THR A 262 13.11 9.41 -5.90
CA THR A 262 12.39 8.31 -5.24
C THR A 262 13.38 7.27 -4.68
N LEU A 263 14.41 6.90 -5.44
CA LEU A 263 15.44 5.97 -4.99
C LEU A 263 16.18 6.49 -3.77
N ARG A 264 16.68 7.74 -3.83
CA ARG A 264 17.44 8.34 -2.73
C ARG A 264 16.61 8.41 -1.45
N GLU A 265 15.31 8.66 -1.58
CA GLU A 265 14.37 8.63 -0.46
C GLU A 265 14.26 7.24 0.14
N LEU A 266 13.99 6.22 -0.69
CA LEU A 266 13.84 4.84 -0.23
C LEU A 266 15.14 4.26 0.35
N ALA A 267 16.28 4.51 -0.28
CA ALA A 267 17.59 4.09 0.24
C ALA A 267 17.91 4.78 1.57
N GLY A 268 17.55 6.06 1.72
CA GLY A 268 17.67 6.79 2.99
C GLY A 268 16.83 6.19 4.13
N LEU A 269 15.72 5.52 3.81
CA LEU A 269 14.88 4.80 4.77
C LEU A 269 15.36 3.38 5.06
N ALA A 270 16.16 2.76 4.17
CA ALA A 270 16.62 1.39 4.32
C ALA A 270 17.42 1.16 5.62
N ARG A 271 18.12 2.19 6.13
CA ARG A 271 18.80 2.15 7.44
C ARG A 271 17.86 1.95 8.63
N PHE A 272 16.58 2.27 8.48
CA PHE A 272 15.53 2.08 9.49
C PHE A 272 14.66 0.85 9.20
N SER A 273 15.04 0.01 8.24
CA SER A 273 14.26 -1.16 7.81
C SER A 273 13.84 -2.07 8.97
N GLN A 274 14.72 -2.32 9.94
CA GLN A 274 14.41 -3.13 11.10
C GLN A 274 13.37 -2.48 12.02
N ASP A 275 13.47 -1.17 12.23
CA ASP A 275 12.51 -0.42 13.04
C ASP A 275 11.14 -0.35 12.35
N ILE A 276 11.13 -0.15 11.02
CA ILE A 276 9.92 -0.18 10.18
C ILE A 276 9.25 -1.55 10.26
N SER A 277 10.00 -2.63 10.02
CA SER A 277 9.48 -4.01 10.09
C SER A 277 8.90 -4.30 11.47
N GLY A 278 9.64 -3.99 12.53
CA GLY A 278 9.20 -4.23 13.90
C GLY A 278 7.99 -3.39 14.30
N ALA A 279 7.86 -2.16 13.78
CA ALA A 279 6.67 -1.34 13.99
C ALA A 279 5.46 -1.92 13.25
N LEU A 280 5.62 -2.30 11.98
CA LEU A 280 4.55 -2.89 11.17
C LEU A 280 4.08 -4.23 11.73
N GLU A 281 4.99 -5.14 12.07
CA GLU A 281 4.66 -6.43 12.70
C GLU A 281 3.89 -6.23 14.00
N TYR A 282 4.31 -5.27 14.83
CA TYR A 282 3.60 -4.96 16.06
C TYR A 282 2.20 -4.40 15.80
N LEU A 283 2.07 -3.42 14.91
CA LEU A 283 0.80 -2.77 14.60
C LEU A 283 -0.18 -3.72 13.91
N ALA A 284 0.30 -4.57 13.01
CA ALA A 284 -0.50 -5.60 12.34
C ALA A 284 -0.93 -6.70 13.32
N GLY A 285 -0.04 -7.07 14.24
CA GLY A 285 -0.32 -8.06 15.29
C GLY A 285 -1.24 -7.55 16.40
N ALA A 286 -1.33 -6.23 16.60
CA ALA A 286 -2.13 -5.61 17.65
C ALA A 286 -3.62 -5.60 17.26
N VAL A 287 -4.35 -6.64 17.68
CA VAL A 287 -5.80 -6.71 17.51
C VAL A 287 -6.45 -5.68 18.43
N VAL A 288 -7.09 -4.68 17.83
CA VAL A 288 -7.82 -3.61 18.53
C VAL A 288 -9.24 -3.55 17.96
N PRO A 289 -10.26 -3.96 18.71
CA PRO A 289 -11.65 -3.90 18.28
C PRO A 289 -12.13 -2.44 18.25
N PRO A 290 -12.69 -1.96 17.13
CA PRO A 290 -13.13 -0.56 17.02
C PRO A 290 -14.32 -0.23 17.92
N GLU A 291 -15.13 -1.22 18.30
CA GLU A 291 -16.32 -1.01 19.14
C GLU A 291 -15.98 -0.72 20.60
N SER A 292 -14.97 -1.41 21.15
CA SER A 292 -14.53 -1.24 22.54
C SER A 292 -13.41 -0.22 22.71
N HIS A 293 -12.54 -0.06 21.69
CA HIS A 293 -11.39 0.84 21.73
C HIS A 293 -11.26 1.68 20.45
N PRO A 294 -12.21 2.60 20.18
CA PRO A 294 -12.26 3.36 18.92
C PRO A 294 -11.03 4.22 18.68
N GLU A 295 -10.55 4.94 19.70
CA GLU A 295 -9.38 5.83 19.60
C GLU A 295 -8.10 5.05 19.25
N LEU A 296 -7.83 3.94 19.95
CA LEU A 296 -6.70 3.08 19.66
C LEU A 296 -6.79 2.44 18.26
N SER A 297 -8.00 2.12 17.80
CA SER A 297 -8.20 1.55 16.47
C SER A 297 -7.87 2.57 15.38
N ILE A 298 -8.35 3.81 15.53
CA ILE A 298 -8.03 4.92 14.61
C ILE A 298 -6.53 5.21 14.62
N ASP A 299 -5.91 5.29 15.80
CA ASP A 299 -4.46 5.51 15.92
C ASP A 299 -3.67 4.41 15.20
N ARG A 300 -4.05 3.13 15.39
CA ARG A 300 -3.41 1.98 14.72
C ARG A 300 -3.49 2.10 13.20
N GLN A 301 -4.67 2.43 12.68
CA GLN A 301 -4.89 2.60 11.24
C GLN A 301 -4.10 3.78 10.68
N GLY A 302 -4.07 4.92 11.38
CA GLY A 302 -3.29 6.09 10.99
C GLY A 302 -1.79 5.83 10.95
N LEU A 303 -1.27 5.05 11.92
CA LEU A 303 0.14 4.64 11.94
C LEU A 303 0.47 3.63 10.83
N LEU A 304 -0.41 2.66 10.56
CA LEU A 304 -0.24 1.73 9.43
C LEU A 304 -0.25 2.47 8.10
N ALA A 305 -1.15 3.44 7.92
CA ALA A 305 -1.17 4.29 6.73
C ALA A 305 0.09 5.17 6.59
N SER A 306 0.64 5.66 7.70
CA SER A 306 1.87 6.46 7.70
C SER A 306 3.13 5.64 7.43
N LEU A 307 3.12 4.35 7.81
CA LEU A 307 4.20 3.38 7.55
C LEU A 307 4.01 2.64 6.21
N SER A 308 2.98 2.99 5.43
CA SER A 308 2.77 2.45 4.08
C SER A 308 3.74 3.08 3.07
N VAL A 309 3.71 2.57 1.84
CA VAL A 309 4.53 3.06 0.73
C VAL A 309 4.28 4.53 0.45
N GLY A 310 3.02 4.89 0.20
CA GLY A 310 2.60 6.27 -0.02
C GLY A 310 2.83 7.16 1.21
N GLY A 311 2.58 6.63 2.41
CA GLY A 311 2.81 7.34 3.66
C GLY A 311 4.28 7.74 3.85
N LEU A 312 5.21 6.80 3.62
CA LEU A 312 6.64 7.05 3.75
C LEU A 312 7.19 7.96 2.64
N ALA A 313 6.67 7.85 1.41
CA ALA A 313 7.05 8.72 0.30
C ALA A 313 6.59 10.18 0.50
N GLU A 314 5.38 10.40 1.02
CA GLU A 314 4.88 11.73 1.36
C GLU A 314 5.57 12.34 2.61
N PHE A 315 6.14 11.49 3.46
CA PHE A 315 6.83 11.87 4.69
C PHE A 315 8.23 12.49 4.45
N ARG A 316 8.38 13.31 3.41
CA ARG A 316 9.58 14.11 3.09
C ARG A 316 9.94 15.16 4.17
N ARG A 317 9.12 15.36 5.21
CA ARG A 317 9.25 16.44 6.23
C ARG A 317 9.00 16.09 7.69
N ARG A 318 8.35 14.96 8.01
CA ARG A 318 8.17 14.59 9.42
C ARG A 318 9.41 13.79 9.81
N ASN A 319 10.16 14.31 10.77
CA ASN A 319 11.32 13.61 11.32
C ASN A 319 10.88 12.18 11.67
N TRP A 320 11.61 11.18 11.16
CA TRP A 320 11.46 9.77 11.51
C TRP A 320 11.25 9.57 13.02
N ASP A 321 11.96 10.36 13.83
CA ASP A 321 11.85 10.39 15.29
C ASP A 321 10.44 10.70 15.82
N VAL A 322 9.65 11.51 15.10
CA VAL A 322 8.26 11.81 15.44
C VAL A 322 7.38 10.60 15.18
N LEU A 323 7.49 9.99 14.00
CA LEU A 323 6.73 8.78 13.67
C LEU A 323 7.02 7.65 14.67
N MET A 324 8.29 7.43 15.00
CA MET A 324 8.68 6.42 15.98
C MET A 324 8.24 6.77 17.41
N ARG A 325 8.15 8.05 17.75
CA ARG A 325 7.54 8.49 19.02
C ARG A 325 6.04 8.20 19.05
N ASP A 326 5.34 8.39 17.93
CA ASP A 326 3.91 8.10 17.83
C ASP A 326 3.67 6.58 17.92
N VAL A 327 4.50 5.76 17.27
CA VAL A 327 4.48 4.29 17.42
C VAL A 327 4.75 3.89 18.88
N ALA A 328 5.78 4.46 19.52
CA ALA A 328 6.08 4.17 20.93
C ALA A 328 4.93 4.59 21.86
N GLY A 329 4.29 5.73 21.57
CA GLY A 329 3.11 6.21 22.28
C GLY A 329 1.92 5.26 22.14
N PHE A 330 1.68 4.75 20.93
CA PHE A 330 0.68 3.72 20.68
C PHE A 330 0.99 2.43 21.46
N LYS A 331 2.23 1.93 21.40
CA LYS A 331 2.67 0.73 22.16
C LYS A 331 2.42 0.87 23.66
N GLY A 332 2.66 2.07 24.22
CA GLY A 332 2.36 2.39 25.62
C GLY A 332 0.87 2.28 25.94
N ARG A 333 0.02 2.98 25.19
CA ARG A 333 -1.44 2.96 25.40
C ARG A 333 -2.03 1.56 25.21
N PHE A 334 -1.63 0.86 24.15
CA PHE A 334 -2.07 -0.51 23.86
C PHE A 334 -1.70 -1.47 25.00
N ARG A 335 -0.47 -1.38 25.51
CA ARG A 335 0.00 -2.22 26.62
C ARG A 335 -0.85 -2.05 27.88
N ASP A 336 -1.22 -0.82 28.21
CA ASP A 336 -1.99 -0.54 29.42
C ASP A 336 -3.41 -1.10 29.32
N GLU A 337 -4.05 -0.93 28.15
CA GLU A 337 -5.37 -1.53 27.87
C GLU A 337 -5.30 -3.05 27.85
N TYR A 338 -4.34 -3.62 27.12
CA TYR A 338 -4.15 -5.07 27.05
C TYR A 338 -3.95 -5.70 28.43
N ARG A 339 -3.07 -5.13 29.25
CA ARG A 339 -2.79 -5.65 30.60
C ARG A 339 -4.02 -5.59 31.49
N SER A 340 -4.81 -4.52 31.39
CA SER A 340 -6.05 -4.35 32.16
C SER A 340 -7.11 -5.35 31.71
N HIS A 341 -7.28 -5.52 30.40
CA HIS A 341 -8.18 -6.50 29.82
C HIS A 341 -7.79 -7.94 30.20
N HIS A 342 -6.50 -8.28 30.09
CA HIS A 342 -5.98 -9.59 30.46
C HIS A 342 -6.18 -9.89 31.95
N GLU A 343 -5.91 -8.94 32.83
CA GLU A 343 -6.17 -9.10 34.27
C GLU A 343 -7.67 -9.31 34.55
N ASN A 344 -8.54 -8.59 33.87
CA ASN A 344 -9.99 -8.76 34.00
C ASN A 344 -10.44 -10.17 33.59
N ILE A 345 -10.01 -10.66 32.41
CA ILE A 345 -10.33 -12.02 31.95
C ILE A 345 -9.75 -13.06 32.91
N ARG A 346 -8.50 -12.91 33.35
CA ARG A 346 -7.86 -13.83 34.31
C ARG A 346 -8.66 -13.94 35.61
N ASN A 347 -9.22 -12.84 36.10
CA ASN A 347 -9.99 -12.83 37.35
C ASN A 347 -11.39 -13.42 37.18
N GLN A 348 -12.02 -13.24 36.02
CA GLN A 348 -13.38 -13.71 35.75
C GLN A 348 -13.44 -15.16 35.26
N LEU A 349 -12.42 -15.62 34.53
CA LEU A 349 -12.40 -16.92 33.85
C LEU A 349 -12.63 -18.11 34.80
N PRO A 350 -12.03 -18.19 36.02
CA PRO A 350 -12.28 -19.32 36.92
C PRO A 350 -13.74 -19.44 37.35
N VAL A 351 -14.39 -18.29 37.60
CA VAL A 351 -15.81 -18.24 37.99
C VAL A 351 -16.67 -18.64 36.79
N PHE A 352 -16.38 -18.09 35.62
CA PHE A 352 -17.09 -18.42 34.39
C PHE A 352 -17.02 -19.92 34.05
N LEU A 353 -15.82 -20.53 34.10
CA LEU A 353 -15.65 -21.95 33.81
C LEU A 353 -16.40 -22.85 34.80
N ARG A 354 -16.36 -22.52 36.10
CA ARG A 354 -17.13 -23.24 37.13
C ARG A 354 -18.64 -23.15 36.87
N ASP A 355 -19.12 -21.96 36.55
CA ASP A 355 -20.55 -21.73 36.34
C ASP A 355 -21.04 -22.39 35.04
N LEU A 356 -20.21 -22.41 34.00
CA LEU A 356 -20.43 -23.14 32.75
C LEU A 356 -20.46 -24.67 32.99
N GLU A 357 -19.53 -25.21 33.78
CA GLU A 357 -19.52 -26.62 34.15
C GLU A 357 -20.77 -27.02 34.95
N SER A 358 -21.19 -26.17 35.90
CA SER A 358 -22.44 -26.39 36.64
C SER A 358 -23.67 -26.37 35.73
N ALA A 359 -23.71 -25.47 34.75
CA ALA A 359 -24.79 -25.41 33.76
C ALA A 359 -24.81 -26.68 32.89
N ARG A 360 -23.65 -27.18 32.43
CA ARG A 360 -23.54 -28.43 31.67
C ARG A 360 -24.08 -29.63 32.45
N LEU A 361 -23.67 -29.79 33.71
CA LEU A 361 -24.16 -30.89 34.55
C LEU A 361 -25.69 -30.87 34.72
N LYS A 362 -26.29 -29.69 34.87
CA LYS A 362 -27.75 -29.56 34.96
C LYS A 362 -28.46 -29.83 33.64
N LEU A 363 -27.80 -29.54 32.52
CA LEU A 363 -28.33 -29.77 31.19
C LEU A 363 -28.29 -31.26 30.82
N ASP A 364 -27.20 -31.96 31.15
CA ASP A 364 -27.10 -33.42 31.00
C ASP A 364 -28.18 -34.14 31.82
N ALA A 365 -28.42 -33.66 33.03
CA ALA A 365 -29.51 -34.14 33.88
C ALA A 365 -30.90 -33.91 33.26
N LEU A 366 -31.12 -32.75 32.65
CA LEU A 366 -32.35 -32.43 31.93
C LEU A 366 -32.54 -33.31 30.69
N GLU A 367 -31.48 -33.57 29.94
CA GLU A 367 -31.49 -34.47 28.78
C GLU A 367 -31.89 -35.89 29.19
N LEU A 368 -31.29 -36.42 30.26
CA LEU A 368 -31.65 -37.70 30.84
C LEU A 368 -33.13 -37.76 31.25
N LEU A 369 -33.66 -36.72 31.90
CA LEU A 369 -35.10 -36.65 32.25
C LEU A 369 -36.02 -36.53 31.04
N ASN A 370 -35.57 -35.87 29.96
CA ASN A 370 -36.34 -35.73 28.74
C ASN A 370 -36.55 -37.08 28.00
N THR A 371 -35.76 -38.11 28.32
CA THR A 371 -35.97 -39.47 27.78
C THR A 371 -37.20 -40.18 28.39
N LEU A 372 -37.71 -39.69 29.53
CA LEU A 372 -38.92 -40.20 30.17
C LEU A 372 -40.16 -39.57 29.51
N ALA A 373 -40.79 -40.29 28.58
CA ALA A 373 -41.99 -39.82 27.88
C ALA A 373 -43.15 -39.51 28.83
N GLU A 374 -43.18 -40.15 30.00
CA GLU A 374 -44.20 -40.02 31.03
C GLU A 374 -44.09 -38.69 31.80
N LEU A 375 -42.94 -38.01 31.72
CA LEU A 375 -42.76 -36.64 32.21
C LEU A 375 -43.24 -35.58 31.20
N GLY A 376 -43.91 -35.99 30.12
CA GLY A 376 -44.41 -35.10 29.08
C GLY A 376 -43.33 -34.62 28.10
N ALA A 377 -43.68 -33.67 27.24
CA ALA A 377 -42.82 -33.22 26.14
C ALA A 377 -41.40 -32.82 26.60
N PRO A 378 -40.36 -33.06 25.80
CA PRO A 378 -39.01 -32.61 26.09
C PRO A 378 -38.96 -31.09 26.32
N SER A 379 -38.15 -30.65 27.28
CA SER A 379 -37.99 -29.24 27.62
C SER A 379 -36.53 -28.81 27.48
N GLY A 380 -36.29 -27.60 26.99
CA GLY A 380 -34.95 -27.00 26.96
C GLY A 380 -33.97 -27.58 25.90
N ILE A 381 -34.47 -28.20 24.82
CA ILE A 381 -33.62 -28.78 23.75
C ILE A 381 -32.68 -27.71 23.14
N GLU A 382 -33.18 -26.50 22.90
CA GLU A 382 -32.42 -25.40 22.29
C GLU A 382 -31.29 -24.85 23.20
N LEU A 383 -31.28 -25.20 24.49
CA LEU A 383 -30.27 -24.74 25.44
C LEU A 383 -28.93 -25.50 25.30
N LEU A 384 -28.96 -26.71 24.71
CA LEU A 384 -27.78 -27.52 24.41
C LEU A 384 -26.89 -26.87 23.36
N ASP A 385 -27.45 -26.45 22.25
CA ASP A 385 -26.65 -25.78 21.20
C ASP A 385 -26.04 -24.47 21.73
N THR A 386 -26.79 -23.75 22.55
CA THR A 386 -26.34 -22.45 23.08
C THR A 386 -25.21 -22.58 24.13
N ILE A 387 -25.11 -23.68 24.89
CA ILE A 387 -24.05 -23.84 25.90
C ILE A 387 -22.68 -24.14 25.27
N ASP A 388 -22.67 -24.81 24.12
CA ASP A 388 -21.45 -25.12 23.38
C ASP A 388 -20.89 -23.88 22.67
N GLU A 389 -21.76 -23.00 22.17
CA GLU A 389 -21.38 -21.69 21.63
C GLU A 389 -20.74 -20.77 22.67
N LEU A 390 -21.08 -20.92 23.96
CA LEU A 390 -20.57 -20.10 25.05
C LEU A 390 -19.16 -20.49 25.53
N SER A 391 -18.57 -21.59 25.03
CA SER A 391 -17.26 -22.07 25.46
C SER A 391 -16.12 -21.29 24.80
N PRO A 392 -15.38 -20.43 25.52
CA PRO A 392 -14.44 -19.49 24.90
C PRO A 392 -13.13 -20.15 24.42
N GLY A 393 -12.91 -21.45 24.66
CA GLY A 393 -11.65 -22.14 24.32
C GLY A 393 -10.42 -21.62 25.08
N LEU A 394 -10.63 -20.78 26.10
CA LEU A 394 -9.56 -20.14 26.87
C LEU A 394 -9.12 -21.01 28.05
N GLY A 395 -7.81 -21.20 28.19
CA GLY A 395 -7.18 -21.75 29.40
C GLY A 395 -6.78 -20.66 30.39
N PRO A 396 -6.58 -21.00 31.69
CA PRO A 396 -6.09 -20.05 32.68
C PRO A 396 -4.65 -19.63 32.36
N CYS A 397 -4.38 -18.33 32.35
CA CYS A 397 -3.04 -17.78 32.18
C CYS A 397 -2.31 -17.68 33.53
N LEU A 398 -1.08 -18.18 33.61
CA LEU A 398 -0.26 -18.15 34.83
C LEU A 398 0.53 -16.85 34.99
N VAL A 399 0.68 -16.06 33.93
CA VAL A 399 1.51 -14.85 33.91
C VAL A 399 0.80 -13.69 34.60
N ALA A 400 1.46 -13.06 35.58
CA ALA A 400 0.94 -11.89 36.29
C ALA A 400 1.09 -10.62 35.43
N ARG A 401 0.22 -9.63 35.66
CA ARG A 401 0.19 -8.36 34.92
C ARG A 401 1.55 -7.67 34.70
N PRO A 402 2.43 -7.50 35.71
CA PRO A 402 3.72 -6.83 35.50
C PRO A 402 4.67 -7.64 34.60
N ASP A 403 4.51 -8.96 34.54
CA ASP A 403 5.40 -9.88 33.82
C ASP A 403 4.99 -10.05 32.34
N ILE A 404 3.87 -9.48 31.92
CA ILE A 404 3.45 -9.48 30.52
C ILE A 404 4.29 -8.46 29.75
N MET A 405 5.30 -8.95 29.03
CA MET A 405 6.18 -8.13 28.21
C MET A 405 5.56 -7.90 26.82
N LEU A 406 5.27 -6.65 26.48
CA LEU A 406 4.59 -6.25 25.24
C LEU A 406 5.39 -5.22 24.43
N ASP A 407 6.72 -5.17 24.61
CA ASP A 407 7.60 -4.24 23.89
C ASP A 407 7.79 -4.65 22.42
N SER A 408 7.99 -5.96 22.21
CA SER A 408 8.29 -6.55 20.90
C SER A 408 7.07 -7.22 20.25
N SER A 409 6.15 -7.77 21.04
CA SER A 409 4.97 -8.47 20.53
C SER A 409 3.70 -7.99 21.24
N PRO A 410 2.57 -7.82 20.53
CA PRO A 410 1.35 -7.26 21.08
C PRO A 410 0.42 -8.29 21.77
N TRP A 411 0.95 -9.45 22.16
CA TRP A 411 0.18 -10.51 22.81
C TRP A 411 0.97 -11.16 23.95
N CYS A 412 0.26 -11.75 24.91
CA CYS A 412 0.86 -12.60 25.92
C CYS A 412 1.33 -13.92 25.30
N GLU A 413 2.59 -14.29 25.50
CA GLU A 413 3.14 -15.54 24.96
C GLU A 413 2.49 -16.80 25.54
N SER A 414 1.96 -16.73 26.77
CA SER A 414 1.36 -17.88 27.45
C SER A 414 -0.06 -18.18 27.00
N CYS A 415 -0.92 -17.17 26.82
CA CYS A 415 -2.35 -17.38 26.55
C CYS A 415 -2.80 -16.82 25.20
N ARG A 416 -1.99 -15.97 24.56
CA ARG A 416 -2.31 -15.27 23.30
C ARG A 416 -3.69 -14.61 23.28
N LEU A 417 -4.17 -14.18 24.45
CA LEU A 417 -5.44 -13.47 24.59
C LEU A 417 -5.41 -12.23 23.68
N SER A 418 -6.53 -11.96 23.02
CA SER A 418 -6.72 -10.80 22.16
C SER A 418 -7.80 -9.89 22.75
N LEU A 419 -7.76 -8.60 22.43
CA LEU A 419 -8.67 -7.59 23.01
C LEU A 419 -10.13 -7.73 22.58
N ASP A 420 -10.41 -8.46 21.49
CA ASP A 420 -11.76 -8.79 21.00
C ASP A 420 -12.43 -9.90 21.80
N VAL A 421 -11.68 -10.63 22.62
CA VAL A 421 -12.21 -11.76 23.38
C VAL A 421 -12.87 -11.26 24.66
N HIS A 422 -14.17 -11.50 24.81
CA HIS A 422 -14.93 -11.13 25.99
C HIS A 422 -15.67 -12.33 26.58
N LEU A 423 -15.75 -12.39 27.91
CA LEU A 423 -16.57 -13.38 28.61
C LEU A 423 -17.99 -12.87 28.75
N SER A 424 -18.95 -13.55 28.14
CA SER A 424 -20.37 -13.19 28.19
C SER A 424 -21.04 -13.63 29.50
N LEU A 425 -20.65 -13.01 30.63
CA LEU A 425 -21.20 -13.34 31.96
C LEU A 425 -22.74 -13.24 32.01
N ASP A 426 -23.31 -12.22 31.37
CA ASP A 426 -24.76 -12.01 31.34
C ASP A 426 -25.49 -13.09 30.53
N GLN A 427 -24.90 -13.54 29.42
CA GLN A 427 -25.47 -14.63 28.61
C GLN A 427 -25.42 -15.94 29.39
N LEU A 428 -24.30 -16.25 30.05
CA LEU A 428 -24.19 -17.42 30.91
C LEU A 428 -25.20 -17.38 32.06
N THR A 429 -25.37 -16.22 32.71
CA THR A 429 -26.34 -16.06 33.81
C THR A 429 -27.78 -16.30 33.34
N ARG A 430 -28.16 -15.74 32.18
CA ARG A 430 -29.49 -15.99 31.59
C ARG A 430 -29.68 -17.45 31.21
N MET A 431 -28.64 -18.07 30.66
CA MET A 431 -28.64 -19.50 30.31
C MET A 431 -28.85 -20.37 31.56
N MET A 432 -28.08 -20.14 32.61
CA MET A 432 -28.22 -20.86 33.88
C MET A 432 -29.65 -20.74 34.45
N ALA A 433 -30.23 -19.54 34.42
CA ALA A 433 -31.60 -19.34 34.87
C ALA A 433 -32.62 -20.10 34.01
N ALA A 434 -32.42 -20.19 32.70
CA ALA A 434 -33.27 -20.96 31.80
C ALA A 434 -33.15 -22.47 32.04
N VAL A 435 -31.92 -22.98 32.26
CA VAL A 435 -31.66 -24.38 32.63
C VAL A 435 -32.32 -24.71 33.96
N ASP A 436 -32.17 -23.86 34.98
CA ASP A 436 -32.80 -24.05 36.29
C ASP A 436 -34.34 -24.06 36.21
N LEU A 437 -34.93 -23.21 35.37
CA LEU A 437 -36.37 -23.19 35.14
C LEU A 437 -36.86 -24.50 34.51
N ALA A 438 -36.18 -24.96 33.44
CA ALA A 438 -36.56 -26.16 32.71
C ALA A 438 -36.38 -27.43 33.57
N LEU A 439 -35.23 -27.55 34.25
CA LEU A 439 -34.96 -28.65 35.16
C LEU A 439 -35.92 -28.63 36.36
N GLY A 440 -36.22 -27.45 36.91
CA GLY A 440 -37.20 -27.29 37.98
C GLY A 440 -38.61 -27.73 37.58
N ALA A 441 -39.03 -27.45 36.34
CA ALA A 441 -40.32 -27.92 35.81
C ALA A 441 -40.36 -29.45 35.70
N LYS A 442 -39.31 -30.07 35.15
CA LYS A 442 -39.19 -31.54 35.05
C LYS A 442 -39.12 -32.21 36.42
N ASN A 443 -38.42 -31.61 37.38
CA ASN A 443 -38.35 -32.12 38.74
C ASN A 443 -39.73 -32.11 39.43
N ARG A 444 -40.56 -31.09 39.21
CA ARG A 444 -41.95 -31.05 39.74
C ARG A 444 -42.85 -32.11 39.12
N GLN A 445 -42.70 -32.35 37.81
CA GLN A 445 -43.41 -33.43 37.11
C GLN A 445 -43.00 -34.80 37.68
N LEU A 446 -41.69 -35.02 37.86
CA LEU A 446 -41.15 -36.21 38.49
C LEU A 446 -41.66 -36.40 39.92
N SER A 447 -41.65 -35.34 40.74
CA SER A 447 -42.16 -35.39 42.11
C SER A 447 -43.63 -35.81 42.17
N THR A 448 -44.48 -35.21 41.33
CA THR A 448 -45.92 -35.51 41.30
C THR A 448 -46.14 -36.98 40.94
N MET A 449 -45.46 -37.45 39.90
CA MET A 449 -45.56 -38.84 39.45
C MET A 449 -45.06 -39.84 40.50
N LEU A 450 -43.93 -39.57 41.17
CA LEU A 450 -43.40 -40.44 42.22
C LEU A 450 -44.36 -40.53 43.42
N VAL A 451 -44.97 -39.41 43.83
CA VAL A 451 -45.97 -39.37 44.92
C VAL A 451 -47.22 -40.18 44.57
N GLU A 452 -47.74 -40.03 43.35
CA GLU A 452 -48.89 -40.83 42.88
C GLU A 452 -48.60 -42.33 42.91
N ARG A 453 -47.38 -42.74 42.53
CA ARG A 453 -46.97 -44.15 42.49
C ARG A 453 -46.79 -44.76 43.89
N ILE A 454 -46.25 -43.99 44.85
CA ILE A 454 -46.14 -44.42 46.25
C ILE A 454 -47.54 -44.63 46.87
N LEU A 455 -48.49 -43.75 46.57
CA LEU A 455 -49.88 -43.89 47.00
C LEU A 455 -50.58 -45.13 46.41
N GLN A 456 -50.11 -45.64 45.27
CA GLN A 456 -50.57 -46.89 44.64
C GLN A 456 -49.92 -48.16 45.24
N GLY A 457 -49.07 -48.04 46.27
CA GLY A 457 -48.69 -49.17 47.13
C GLY A 457 -47.34 -49.85 46.85
N ARG A 458 -46.45 -49.27 46.02
CA ARG A 458 -45.05 -49.74 45.88
C ARG A 458 -44.15 -48.99 46.88
N ARG A 459 -43.58 -49.70 47.86
CA ARG A 459 -42.53 -49.17 48.76
C ARG A 459 -41.17 -49.77 48.37
N ASP A 460 -40.22 -48.90 48.05
CA ASP A 460 -38.83 -49.23 47.75
C ASP A 460 -37.93 -48.16 48.42
N GLU A 461 -36.88 -48.57 49.14
CA GLU A 461 -35.98 -47.64 49.85
C GLU A 461 -35.26 -46.68 48.90
N ARG A 462 -34.91 -47.14 47.68
CA ARG A 462 -34.29 -46.27 46.65
C ARG A 462 -35.26 -45.20 46.15
N LEU A 463 -36.56 -45.52 46.13
CA LEU A 463 -37.60 -44.59 45.76
C LEU A 463 -37.79 -43.53 46.85
N ASP A 464 -37.75 -43.92 48.13
CA ASP A 464 -37.83 -43.01 49.27
C ASP A 464 -36.65 -42.02 49.31
N ASP A 465 -35.43 -42.48 49.00
CA ASP A 465 -34.26 -41.60 48.95
C ASP A 465 -34.28 -40.65 47.75
N LEU A 466 -34.73 -41.11 46.57
CA LEU A 466 -34.99 -40.24 45.42
C LEU A 466 -36.07 -39.20 45.74
N LEU A 467 -37.14 -39.61 46.43
CA LEU A 467 -38.22 -38.71 46.84
C LEU A 467 -37.72 -37.60 47.76
N LYS A 468 -36.80 -37.90 48.69
CA LYS A 468 -36.18 -36.88 49.57
C LYS A 468 -35.41 -35.82 48.77
N ILE A 469 -34.63 -36.25 47.77
CA ILE A 469 -33.85 -35.35 46.91
C ILE A 469 -34.79 -34.47 46.07
N VAL A 470 -35.79 -35.10 45.43
CA VAL A 470 -36.76 -34.41 44.57
C VAL A 470 -37.64 -33.44 45.37
N GLN A 471 -38.08 -33.81 46.58
CA GLN A 471 -38.89 -32.96 47.46
C GLN A 471 -38.10 -31.80 48.08
N ALA A 472 -36.81 -31.97 48.35
CA ALA A 472 -35.94 -30.88 48.80
C ALA A 472 -35.77 -29.78 47.74
N SER A 473 -36.20 -30.03 46.49
CA SER A 473 -36.06 -29.12 45.36
C SER A 473 -34.61 -28.67 45.10
N ASP A 474 -33.64 -29.48 45.54
CA ASP A 474 -32.22 -29.23 45.32
C ASP A 474 -31.83 -29.75 43.92
N LEU A 475 -31.92 -28.85 42.93
CA LEU A 475 -31.61 -29.14 41.54
C LEU A 475 -30.13 -29.53 41.33
N SER A 476 -29.24 -29.06 42.20
CA SER A 476 -27.81 -29.39 42.13
C SER A 476 -27.55 -30.80 42.67
N ALA A 477 -28.21 -31.19 43.76
CA ALA A 477 -28.16 -32.57 44.23
C ALA A 477 -28.78 -33.53 43.20
N LEU A 478 -29.90 -33.13 42.56
CA LEU A 478 -30.53 -33.91 41.50
C LEU A 478 -29.59 -34.11 40.30
N SER A 479 -28.97 -33.03 39.80
CA SER A 479 -28.10 -33.11 38.63
C SER A 479 -26.85 -33.97 38.86
N ASN A 480 -26.34 -34.02 40.09
CA ASN A 480 -25.20 -34.86 40.45
C ASN A 480 -25.57 -36.34 40.71
N THR A 481 -26.85 -36.64 40.95
CA THR A 481 -27.31 -37.99 41.32
C THR A 481 -27.96 -38.72 40.15
N ILE A 482 -28.55 -37.99 39.21
CA ILE A 482 -29.27 -38.59 38.09
C ILE A 482 -28.32 -39.25 37.09
N SER A 483 -28.64 -40.49 36.72
CA SER A 483 -27.84 -41.30 35.80
C SER A 483 -28.75 -42.11 34.89
N SER A 484 -28.20 -42.66 33.80
CA SER A 484 -28.94 -43.54 32.90
C SER A 484 -29.50 -44.79 33.59
N GLU A 485 -28.77 -45.34 34.57
CA GLU A 485 -29.24 -46.46 35.40
C GLU A 485 -30.45 -46.06 36.26
N LEU A 486 -30.41 -44.86 36.86
CA LEU A 486 -31.51 -44.34 37.67
C LEU A 486 -32.74 -44.02 36.81
N VAL A 487 -32.54 -43.46 35.61
CA VAL A 487 -33.62 -43.26 34.63
C VAL A 487 -34.24 -44.59 34.21
N GLY A 488 -33.44 -45.62 33.95
CA GLY A 488 -33.93 -46.97 33.64
C GLY A 488 -34.70 -47.61 34.79
N PHE A 489 -34.27 -47.39 36.04
CA PHE A 489 -35.01 -47.79 37.24
C PHE A 489 -36.36 -47.07 37.34
N ILE A 490 -36.39 -45.76 37.09
CA ILE A 490 -37.62 -44.96 37.06
C ILE A 490 -38.57 -45.48 35.97
N GLN A 491 -38.09 -45.75 34.74
CA GLN A 491 -38.89 -46.35 33.67
C GLN A 491 -39.46 -47.72 34.04
N GLY A 492 -38.66 -48.58 34.70
CA GLY A 492 -39.10 -49.89 35.16
C GLY A 492 -40.16 -49.86 36.26
N ILE A 493 -40.27 -48.74 36.99
CA ILE A 493 -41.33 -48.51 37.98
C ILE A 493 -42.59 -47.93 37.34
N ILE A 494 -42.44 -47.13 36.28
CA ILE A 494 -43.53 -46.44 35.59
C ILE A 494 -44.23 -47.36 34.57
N SER A 495 -43.48 -48.24 33.90
CA SER A 495 -44.03 -49.38 33.14
C SER A 495 -44.79 -50.35 34.05
#